data_AF-A8UK50-F1
#
_entry.id   AF-A8UK50-F1
#
_cell.length_a   1.000
_cell.length_b   1.000
_cell.length_c   1.000
_cell.angle_alpha   90.00
_cell.angle_beta   90.00
_cell.angle_gamma   90.00
#
_symmetry.space_group_name_H-M   'P 1'
#
loop_
_entity.id
_entity.type
_entity.pdbx_description
1 polymer ?
#
loop_
_entity_poly.entity_id
_entity_poly.type
_entity_poly.pdbx_seq_one_letter_code
_entity_poly.pdbx_strand_id
1 'polypeptide(L)'
;MELVVNQKLEFVPEPTEVTHFTNNGLLNSNYKSVVKHNFSKSTTKSVFGIRQRLKSSQFKMVNHTAAILKVSVFAILLIALF
;
A
#
# COMPACT_ATOMS: atom_id res chain seq x y z
N MET A 1 -36.14 50.31 40.15
CA MET A 1 -35.34 49.08 39.91
C MET A 1 -35.71 48.62 38.52
N GLU A 2 -34.83 48.87 37.55
CA GLU A 2 -35.09 48.57 36.15
C GLU A 2 -34.29 47.33 35.77
N LEU A 3 -35.01 46.25 35.47
CA LEU A 3 -34.43 45.01 34.95
C LEU A 3 -35.03 44.79 33.56
N VAL A 4 -34.51 45.55 32.59
CA VAL A 4 -34.70 45.27 31.17
C VAL A 4 -33.66 44.22 30.79
N VAL A 5 -34.04 42.95 30.84
CA VAL A 5 -33.22 41.84 30.32
C VAL A 5 -33.85 41.34 29.03
N ASN A 6 -33.27 41.89 27.97
CA ASN A 6 -33.16 41.46 26.58
C ASN A 6 -33.92 40.19 26.16
N GLN A 7 -34.77 40.40 25.15
CA GLN A 7 -35.38 39.40 24.30
C GLN A 7 -34.41 38.28 23.97
N LYS A 8 -34.86 37.07 24.23
CA LYS A 8 -34.29 35.79 23.80
C LYS A 8 -34.16 35.84 22.27
N LEU A 9 -32.99 36.22 21.79
CA LEU A 9 -32.61 36.13 20.40
C LEU A 9 -32.63 34.63 20.05
N GLU A 10 -33.62 34.21 19.27
CA GLU A 10 -33.65 32.87 18.69
C GLU A 10 -32.41 32.73 17.80
N PHE A 11 -31.35 32.13 18.36
CA PHE A 11 -30.18 31.74 17.60
C PHE A 11 -30.58 30.54 16.75
N VAL A 12 -31.05 30.80 15.53
CA VAL A 12 -31.12 29.80 14.47
C VAL A 12 -29.70 29.67 13.92
N PRO A 13 -29.01 28.53 14.14
CA PRO A 13 -27.71 28.33 13.54
C PRO A 13 -27.88 28.27 12.03
N GLU A 14 -27.11 29.10 11.30
CA GLU A 14 -27.02 28.99 9.85
C GLU A 14 -26.63 27.55 9.49
N PRO A 15 -27.32 26.89 8.55
CA PRO A 15 -27.01 25.52 8.18
C PRO A 15 -25.57 25.48 7.70
N THR A 16 -24.69 24.94 8.54
CA THR A 16 -23.33 24.64 8.13
C THR A 16 -23.48 23.62 7.02
N GLU A 17 -23.12 24.02 5.79
CA GLU A 17 -23.01 23.13 4.63
C GLU A 17 -22.18 21.93 5.06
N VAL A 18 -22.87 20.86 5.47
CA VAL A 18 -22.26 19.60 5.82
C VAL A 18 -21.76 19.12 4.48
N THR A 19 -20.47 19.32 4.23
CA THR A 19 -19.85 18.78 3.02
C THR A 19 -20.16 17.30 3.08
N HIS A 20 -21.07 16.88 2.21
CA HIS A 20 -21.41 15.49 2.07
C HIS A 20 -20.08 14.84 1.74
N PHE A 21 -19.48 14.17 2.73
CA PHE A 21 -18.36 13.29 2.49
C PHE A 21 -18.90 12.26 1.53
N THR A 22 -18.75 12.55 0.24
CA THR A 22 -19.11 11.65 -0.85
C THR A 22 -18.44 10.35 -0.46
N ASN A 23 -19.23 9.29 -0.31
CA ASN A 23 -18.78 7.97 0.14
C ASN A 23 -17.94 7.30 -0.97
N ASN A 24 -16.94 8.03 -1.46
CA ASN A 24 -15.90 7.61 -2.37
C ASN A 24 -14.98 6.76 -1.50
N GLY A 25 -15.45 5.57 -1.16
CA GLY A 25 -14.88 4.70 -0.14
C GLY A 25 -13.35 4.69 -0.18
N LEU A 26 -12.75 4.41 0.98
CA LEU A 26 -11.31 4.58 1.26
C LEU A 26 -10.37 4.05 0.16
N LEU A 27 -10.81 3.05 -0.61
CA LEU A 27 -10.07 2.42 -1.70
C LEU A 27 -10.53 2.90 -3.09
N ASN A 28 -10.66 4.21 -3.28
CA ASN A 28 -11.00 4.78 -4.59
C ASN A 28 -9.80 4.78 -5.56
N SER A 29 -10.05 5.13 -6.83
CA SER A 29 -9.03 5.15 -7.89
C SER A 29 -7.86 6.10 -7.59
N ASN A 30 -8.11 7.21 -6.90
CA ASN A 30 -7.08 8.15 -6.45
C ASN A 30 -6.21 7.51 -5.35
N TYR A 31 -6.82 6.87 -4.36
CA TYR A 31 -6.06 6.11 -3.36
C TYR A 31 -5.16 5.04 -4.02
N LYS A 32 -5.69 4.30 -5.00
CA LYS A 32 -4.93 3.28 -5.74
C LYS A 32 -3.73 3.87 -6.48
N SER A 33 -3.88 5.04 -7.11
CA SER A 33 -2.78 5.69 -7.84
C SER A 33 -1.67 6.16 -6.89
N VAL A 34 -2.06 6.75 -5.75
CA VAL A 34 -1.13 7.21 -4.70
C VAL A 34 -0.36 6.03 -4.10
N VAL A 35 -1.04 4.93 -3.76
CA VAL A 35 -0.37 3.74 -3.22
C VAL A 35 0.59 3.14 -4.25
N LYS A 36 0.18 3.03 -5.51
CA LYS A 36 1.06 2.51 -6.58
C LYS A 36 2.28 3.40 -6.78
N HIS A 37 2.11 4.72 -6.70
CA HIS A 37 3.21 5.67 -6.78
C HIS A 37 4.20 5.52 -5.62
N ASN A 38 3.70 5.44 -4.39
CA ASN A 38 4.55 5.26 -3.20
C ASN A 38 5.23 3.88 -3.19
N PHE A 39 4.55 2.86 -3.69
CA PHE A 39 5.11 1.52 -3.84
C PHE A 39 6.27 1.50 -4.85
N SER A 40 6.18 2.22 -5.97
CA SER A 40 7.23 2.28 -6.98
C SER A 40 8.39 3.22 -6.60
N LYS A 41 8.09 4.34 -5.94
CA LYS A 41 9.09 5.31 -5.42
C LYS A 41 9.54 5.00 -3.97
N SER A 42 9.28 3.79 -3.47
CA SER A 42 9.63 3.41 -2.11
C SER A 42 11.11 3.69 -1.82
N THR A 43 11.38 4.49 -0.78
CA THR A 43 12.74 4.86 -0.41
C THR A 43 13.44 3.67 0.24
N THR A 44 14.70 3.43 -0.15
CA THR A 44 15.52 2.32 0.38
C THR A 44 15.83 2.45 1.87
N LYS A 45 15.66 3.64 2.45
CA LYS A 45 15.87 3.94 3.87
C LYS A 45 14.62 3.74 4.74
N SER A 46 13.44 3.53 4.15
CA SER A 46 12.21 3.27 4.89
C SER A 46 12.13 1.81 5.36
N VAL A 47 11.54 1.58 6.53
CA VAL A 47 11.24 0.22 7.05
C VAL A 47 10.44 -0.60 6.03
N PHE A 48 9.47 0.04 5.36
CA PHE A 48 8.68 -0.59 4.32
C PHE A 48 9.54 -1.00 3.11
N GLY A 49 10.42 -0.10 2.64
CA GLY A 49 11.32 -0.35 1.52
C GLY A 49 12.32 -1.46 1.81
N ILE A 50 12.89 -1.49 3.03
CA ILE A 50 13.79 -2.55 3.49
C ILE A 50 13.09 -3.90 3.48
N ARG A 51 11.90 -3.99 4.09
CA ARG A 51 11.10 -5.23 4.13
C ARG A 51 10.71 -5.70 2.73
N GLN A 52 10.29 -4.78 1.86
CA GLN A 52 9.92 -5.09 0.50
C GLN A 52 11.10 -5.60 -0.32
N ARG A 53 12.29 -5.02 -0.15
CA ARG A 53 13.50 -5.46 -0.85
C ARG A 53 13.93 -6.86 -0.42
N LEU A 54 13.92 -7.15 0.87
CA LEU A 54 14.18 -8.49 1.41
C LEU A 54 13.22 -9.52 0.80
N LYS A 55 11.92 -9.21 0.80
CA LYS A 55 10.89 -10.10 0.23
C LYS A 55 11.07 -10.30 -1.28
N SER A 56 11.33 -9.22 -2.03
CA SER A 56 11.60 -9.29 -3.48
C SER A 56 12.85 -10.08 -3.79
N SER A 57 13.91 -9.94 -2.99
CA SER A 57 15.14 -10.71 -3.13
C SER A 57 14.90 -12.21 -2.98
N GLN A 58 14.07 -12.64 -2.02
CA GLN A 58 13.72 -14.06 -1.86
C GLN A 58 13.02 -14.64 -3.10
N PHE A 59 12.14 -13.87 -3.74
CA PHE A 59 11.44 -14.33 -4.95
C PHE A 59 12.29 -14.22 -6.22
N LYS A 60 13.24 -13.29 -6.27
CA LYS A 60 14.18 -13.15 -7.39
C LYS A 60 15.35 -14.13 -7.32
N MET A 61 15.66 -14.63 -6.13
CA MET A 61 16.74 -15.60 -5.93
C MET A 61 16.28 -16.98 -6.37
N VAL A 62 16.11 -17.15 -7.68
CA VAL A 62 16.11 -18.48 -8.29
C VAL A 62 17.46 -19.09 -7.99
N ASN A 63 17.48 -20.26 -7.35
CA ASN A 63 18.72 -20.94 -7.05
C ASN A 63 19.29 -21.56 -8.34
N HIS A 64 19.96 -20.72 -9.13
CA HIS A 64 20.58 -21.11 -10.40
C HIS A 64 21.55 -22.27 -10.21
N THR A 65 22.29 -22.29 -9.09
CA THR A 65 23.18 -23.39 -8.72
C THR A 65 22.42 -24.71 -8.55
N ALA A 66 21.27 -24.70 -7.87
CA ALA A 66 20.43 -25.89 -7.71
C ALA A 66 19.84 -26.36 -9.05
N ALA A 67 19.49 -25.44 -9.95
CA ALA A 67 19.02 -25.80 -11.29
C ALA A 67 20.13 -26.44 -12.13
N ILE A 68 21.33 -25.84 -12.16
CA ILE A 68 22.49 -26.37 -12.88
C ILE A 68 22.88 -27.75 -12.34
N LEU A 69 22.88 -27.93 -11.02
CA LEU A 69 23.20 -29.22 -10.39
C LEU A 69 22.21 -30.32 -10.82
N LYS A 70 20.90 -30.03 -10.83
CA LYS A 70 19.87 -30.97 -11.28
C LYS A 70 20.05 -31.37 -12.74
N VAL A 71 20.30 -30.39 -13.62
CA VAL A 71 20.52 -30.65 -15.05
C VAL A 71 21.78 -31.48 -15.27
N SER A 72 22.86 -31.17 -14.55
CA SER A 72 24.13 -31.89 -14.66
C SER A 72 24.01 -33.35 -14.21
N VAL A 73 23.34 -33.61 -13.08
CA VAL A 73 23.05 -34.97 -12.62
C VAL A 73 22.23 -35.76 -13.65
N PHE A 74 21.22 -35.13 -14.25
CA PHE A 74 20.41 -35.77 -15.28
C PHE A 74 21.22 -36.09 -16.54
N ALA A 75 22.10 -35.19 -16.97
CA ALA A 75 22.99 -35.41 -18.11
C ALA A 75 23.97 -36.57 -17.88
N ILE A 76 24.56 -36.67 -16.68
CA ILE A 76 25.45 -37.78 -16.31
C ILE A 76 24.69 -39.12 -16.36
N LEU A 77 23.46 -39.16 -15.84
CA LEU A 77 22.60 -40.34 -15.90
C LEU A 77 22.31 -40.78 -17.34
N LEU A 78 22.03 -39.82 -18.23
CA LEU A 78 21.81 -40.12 -19.66
C LEU A 78 23.08 -40.69 -20.31
N ILE A 79 24.25 -40.08 -20.05
CA ILE A 79 25.53 -40.57 -20.58
C ILE A 79 25.88 -41.95 -20.03
N ALA A 80 25.49 -42.27 -18.80
CA ALA A 80 25.75 -43.59 -18.22
C ALA A 80 24.80 -44.68 -18.73
N LEU A 81 23.60 -44.31 -19.20
CA LEU A 81 22.58 -45.24 -19.68
C LEU A 81 22.70 -45.57 -21.18
N PHE A 82 23.29 -44.67 -21.98
CA PHE A 82 23.47 -44.82 -23.42
C PHE A 82 24.94 -45.06 -23.77
#